data_AF-R4KBH9-F1
#
_entry.id   AF-R4KBH9-F1
#
_cell.length_a   1.000
_cell.length_b   1.000
_cell.length_c   1.000
_cell.angle_alpha   90.00
_cell.angle_beta   90.00
_cell.angle_gamma   90.00
#
_symmetry.space_group_name_H-M   'P 1'
#
loop_
_entity.id
_entity.type
_entity.pdbx_description
1 polymer ?
#
loop_
_entity_poly.entity_id
_entity_poly.type
_entity_poly.pdbx_seq_one_letter_code
_entity_poly.pdbx_strand_id
1 'polypeptide(L)' 'MGRKVNVDIDRAKALYEKYGTLARAALSLDCSPTHLKKVLVNAGVEIKSYKAEKWNMKSGGWNNG' A
#
# COMPACT_ATOMS: atom_id res chain seq x y z
N MET A 1 19.61 13.38 4.88
CA MET A 1 18.94 13.17 6.19
C MET A 1 17.59 12.53 5.96
N GLY A 2 17.38 11.27 6.34
CA GLY A 2 16.05 10.67 6.31
C GLY A 2 15.20 11.27 7.44
N ARG A 3 14.09 11.93 7.11
CA ARG A 3 13.10 12.32 8.12
C ARG A 3 12.55 11.05 8.77
N LYS A 4 12.76 10.88 10.07
CA LYS A 4 12.03 9.89 10.86
C LYS A 4 10.60 10.40 11.01
N VAL A 5 9.70 9.90 10.16
CA VAL A 5 8.26 10.13 10.31
C VAL A 5 7.80 9.19 11.42
N ASN A 6 7.45 9.76 12.57
CA ASN A 6 6.87 9.00 13.67
C ASN A 6 5.36 8.89 13.39
N VAL A 7 4.95 7.74 12.86
CA VAL A 7 3.55 7.48 12.50
C VAL A 7 2.83 6.96 13.73
N ASP A 8 1.84 7.73 14.20
CA ASP A 8 0.93 7.24 15.24
C ASP A 8 0.10 6.06 14.70
N ILE A 9 0.17 4.93 15.41
CA ILE A 9 -0.42 3.66 14.96
C ILE A 9 -1.95 3.72 14.98
N ASP A 10 -2.54 4.38 15.97
CA ASP A 10 -4.00 4.49 16.11
C ASP A 10 -4.57 5.34 14.97
N ARG A 11 -3.92 6.48 14.71
CA ARG A 11 -4.24 7.34 13.57
C ARG A 11 -4.05 6.62 12.24
N ALA A 12 -3.01 5.81 12.10
CA ALA A 12 -2.78 5.00 10.90
C ALA A 12 -3.89 3.98 10.65
N LYS A 13 -4.37 3.30 11.71
CA LYS A 13 -5.51 2.38 11.62
C LYS A 13 -6.78 3.11 11.20
N ALA A 14 -7.14 4.19 11.88
CA ALA A 14 -8.35 4.97 11.57
C ALA A 14 -8.35 5.48 10.12
N LEU A 15 -7.20 5.95 9.61
CA LEU A 15 -7.09 6.40 8.22
C LEU A 15 -7.16 5.26 7.22
N TYR A 16 -6.56 4.11 7.53
CA TYR A 16 -6.66 2.92 6.67
C TYR A 16 -8.10 2.41 6.60
N GLU A 17 -8.82 2.35 7.72
CA GLU A 17 -10.24 1.98 7.75
C GLU A 17 -11.12 3.00 7.01
N LYS A 18 -10.85 4.30 7.19
CA LYS A 18 -11.59 5.37 6.52
C LYS A 18 -11.43 5.36 5.00
N TYR A 19 -10.22 5.15 4.49
CA TYR A 19 -9.93 5.25 3.05
C TYR A 19 -9.90 3.90 2.33
N GLY A 20 -9.77 2.78 3.06
CA GLY A 20 -9.61 1.43 2.50
C GLY A 20 -8.33 1.21 1.68
N THR A 21 -7.46 2.22 1.55
CA THR A 21 -6.27 2.18 0.69
C THR A 21 -5.05 2.74 1.41
N LEU A 22 -3.92 2.05 1.28
CA LEU A 22 -2.65 2.47 1.88
C LEU A 22 -2.12 3.78 1.28
N ALA A 23 -2.32 3.99 -0.02
CA ALA A 23 -1.81 5.20 -0.69
C ALA A 23 -2.45 6.47 -0.11
N ARG A 24 -3.78 6.47 0.06
CA ARG A 24 -4.50 7.65 0.57
C ARG A 24 -4.25 7.88 2.05
N ALA A 25 -4.18 6.81 2.84
CA ALA A 25 -3.81 6.89 4.25
C ALA A 25 -2.39 7.42 4.46
N ALA A 26 -1.43 6.96 3.64
CA ALA A 26 -0.03 7.38 3.74
C ALA A 26 0.17 8.85 3.35
N LEU A 27 -0.53 9.34 2.31
CA LEU A 27 -0.56 10.76 1.96
C LEU A 27 -1.07 11.64 3.11
N SER A 28 -2.06 11.16 3.86
CA SER A 28 -2.62 11.88 5.01
C SER A 28 -1.69 11.92 6.23
N LEU A 29 -0.68 11.04 6.25
CA LEU A 29 0.31 10.90 7.32
C LEU A 29 1.70 11.42 6.91
N ASP A 30 1.82 12.01 5.72
CA ASP A 30 3.09 12.46 5.12
C ASP A 30 4.17 11.35 5.13
N CYS A 31 3.76 10.11 4.86
CA CYS A 31 4.66 8.96 4.86
C CYS A 31 4.53 8.14 3.56
N SER A 32 5.51 7.28 3.28
CA SER A 32 5.42 6.41 2.12
C SER A 32 4.45 5.25 2.38
N PRO A 33 3.70 4.78 1.35
CA PRO A 33 2.79 3.64 1.49
C PRO A 33 3.49 2.38 2.01
N THR A 34 4.74 2.18 1.61
CA THR A 34 5.59 1.09 2.07
C THR A 34 5.93 1.20 3.55
N HIS A 35 6.16 2.41 4.05
CA HIS A 35 6.38 2.66 5.47
C HIS A 35 5.10 2.41 6.27
N LEU A 36 3.97 2.95 5.82
CA LEU A 36 2.67 2.73 6.46
C LEU A 36 2.32 1.24 6.53
N LYS A 37 2.59 0.48 5.46
CA LYS A 37 2.41 -0.98 5.44
C LYS A 37 3.22 -1.66 6.55
N LYS A 38 4.50 -1.31 6.71
CA LYS A 38 5.35 -1.88 7.76
C LYS A 38 4.82 -1.55 9.17
N VAL A 39 4.40 -0.30 9.39
CA VAL A 39 3.84 0.14 10.68
C VAL A 39 2.58 -0.65 11.03
N LEU A 40 1.64 -0.77 10.08
CA LEU A 40 0.39 -1.49 10.27
C LEU A 40 0.62 -3.00 10.48
N VAL A 41 1.50 -3.63 9.70
CA VAL A 41 1.86 -5.05 9.88
C VAL A 41 2.53 -5.29 11.22
N ASN A 42 3.48 -4.45 11.63
CA ASN A 42 4.12 -4.55 12.95
C ASN A 42 3.13 -4.34 14.11
N ALA A 43 2.06 -3.57 13.87
CA ALA A 43 0.96 -3.35 14.80
C ALA A 43 -0.11 -4.46 14.78
N GLY A 44 0.09 -5.54 14.01
CA GLY A 44 -0.85 -6.67 13.90
C GLY A 44 -2.06 -6.42 13.00
N VAL A 45 -2.04 -5.38 12.16
CA VAL A 45 -3.14 -5.09 11.23
C VAL A 45 -2.95 -5.92 9.95
N GLU A 46 -3.95 -6.75 9.64
CA GLU A 46 -3.98 -7.51 8.39
C GLU A 46 -4.32 -6.60 7.22
N ILE A 47 -3.30 -6.25 6.43
CA ILE A 47 -3.49 -5.52 5.19
C ILE A 47 -3.93 -6.51 4.11
N LYS A 48 -5.18 -6.37 3.66
CA LYS A 48 -5.67 -7.09 2.48
C LYS A 48 -4.81 -6.70 1.28
N SER A 49 -3.88 -7.58 0.91
CA SER A 49 -3.07 -7.37 -0.28
C SER A 49 -4.00 -7.51 -1.49
N TYR A 50 -4.24 -6.41 -2.19
CA TYR A 50 -4.94 -6.44 -3.46
C TYR A 50 -4.15 -7.35 -4.41
N LYS A 51 -4.68 -8.53 -4.68
CA LYS A 51 -4.16 -9.44 -5.68
C LYS A 51 -4.77 -8.97 -7.00
N ALA A 52 -4.02 -8.16 -7.74
CA ALA A 52 -4.42 -7.84 -9.11
C ALA A 52 -4.64 -9.17 -9.84
N GLU A 53 -5.85 -9.37 -10.36
CA GLU A 53 -6.08 -10.46 -11.29
C GLU A 53 -5.05 -10.30 -12.39
N LYS A 54 -4.18 -11.30 -12.55
CA LYS A 54 -3.24 -11.34 -13.66
C LYS A 54 -4.10 -11.27 -14.90
N TRP A 55 -4.17 -10.10 -15.53
CA TRP A 55 -4.63 -10.00 -16.90
C TRP A 55 -3.71 -10.95 -17.66
N ASN A 56 -4.27 -12.10 -18.05
CA ASN A 56 -3.60 -13.08 -18.87
C ASN A 56 -3.47 -12.46 -20.25
N MET A 57 -2.57 -11.48 -20.37
CA MET A 57 -2.19 -10.89 -21.63
C MET A 57 -1.46 -12.02 -22.35
N LYS A 58 -2.21 -12.81 -23.12
CA LYS A 58 -1.64 -13.55 -24.25
C LYS A 58 -0.97 -12.48 -25.10
N SER A 59 0.34 -12.33 -24.94
CA SER A 59 1.17 -11.66 -25.93
C SER A 59 0.90 -12.38 -27.25
N GLY A 60 0.01 -11.82 -28.06
CA GLY A 60 -0.15 -12.23 -29.44
C GLY A 60 1.21 -12.04 -30.08
N GLY A 61 1.86 -13.14 -30.41
CA GLY A 61 3.12 -13.11 -31.15
C GLY A 61 2.89 -12.30 -32.43
N TRP A 62 3.57 -11.18 -32.54
CA TRP A 62 3.71 -10.49 -33.81
C TRP A 62 4.73 -11.29 -34.62
N ASN A 63 4.25 -12.28 -35.38
CA ASN A 63 5.08 -12.97 -36.35
C ASN A 63 5.10 -12.12 -37.62
N ASN A 64 6.25 -11.51 -37.91
CA ASN A 64 6.55 -10.90 -39.19
C ASN A 64 7.84 -11.59 -39.67
N GLY A 65 7.68 -12.62 -40.49
CA GLY A 65 8.76 -13.51 -40.94
C GLY A 65 8.21 -14.78 -41.55
#